data_AF-A0A840TXH7-F1
#
_entry.id   AF-A0A840TXH7-F1
#
_cell.length_a   1.000
_cell.length_b   1.000
_cell.length_c   1.000
_cell.angle_alpha   90.00
_cell.angle_beta   90.00
_cell.angle_gamma   90.00
#
_symmetry.space_group_name_H-M   'P 1'
#
loop_
_entity.id
_entity.type
_entity.pdbx_description
1 polymer ?
#
loop_
_entity_poly.entity_id
_entity_poly.type
_entity_poly.pdbx_seq_one_letter_code
_entity_poly.pdbx_strand_id
1 'polypeptide(L)'
;MKAAGYLMLLVLLMSCNRLQRVTPAELKPLVGRWRPVATQQTTNGDTTWNASTASAAADLFVRYDGVLLEGKGLQLCCAPPALRLNGTLIPIEPRDEVPVNPACASIRCLNCPAWSIALSGDEFVVTYCDGGRTRYARVR
;
A
#
# COMPACT_ATOMS: atom_id res chain seq x y z
N MET A 1 0.67 -17.55 51.08
CA MET A 1 -0.22 -17.30 49.93
C MET A 1 -0.05 -15.93 49.25
N LYS A 2 1.11 -15.24 49.38
CA LYS A 2 1.34 -13.94 48.72
C LYS A 2 2.27 -14.02 47.49
N ALA A 3 3.15 -15.03 47.44
CA ALA A 3 4.09 -15.23 46.33
C ALA A 3 3.42 -15.68 45.01
N ALA A 4 2.30 -16.42 45.10
CA ALA A 4 1.59 -16.91 43.91
C ALA A 4 0.95 -15.78 43.09
N GLY A 5 0.48 -14.71 43.74
CA GLY A 5 -0.10 -13.54 43.06
C GLY A 5 0.93 -12.72 42.28
N TYR A 6 2.16 -12.60 42.79
CA TYR A 6 3.24 -11.87 42.10
C TYR A 6 3.75 -12.62 40.87
N LEU A 7 3.79 -13.95 40.92
CA LEU A 7 4.22 -14.77 39.78
C LEU A 7 3.24 -14.67 38.61
N MET A 8 1.92 -14.61 38.89
CA MET A 8 0.88 -14.49 37.87
C MET A 8 0.87 -13.11 37.18
N LEU A 9 1.22 -12.05 37.93
CA LEU A 9 1.34 -10.69 37.38
C LEU A 9 2.58 -10.52 36.48
N LEU A 10 3.68 -11.22 36.78
CA LEU A 10 4.91 -11.21 35.98
C LEU A 10 4.75 -11.92 34.62
N VAL A 11 3.96 -13.00 34.56
CA VAL A 11 3.67 -13.72 33.29
C VAL A 11 2.79 -12.88 32.37
N LEU A 12 1.87 -12.07 32.92
CA LEU A 12 1.04 -11.14 32.14
C LEU A 12 1.86 -9.99 31.53
N LEU A 13 2.95 -9.56 32.18
CA LEU A 13 3.83 -8.51 31.67
C LEU A 13 4.80 -9.00 30.57
N MET A 14 5.17 -10.30 30.58
CA MET A 14 6.04 -10.88 29.53
C MET A 14 5.31 -11.24 28.23
N SER A 15 3.97 -11.26 28.23
CA SER A 15 3.18 -11.54 27.02
C SER A 15 3.06 -10.34 26.07
N CYS A 16 3.54 -9.16 26.46
CA CYS A 16 3.62 -8.00 25.56
C CYS A 16 4.88 -8.05 24.68
N ASN A 17 5.19 -9.21 24.10
CA ASN A 17 6.15 -9.28 23.02
C ASN A 17 5.44 -8.78 21.76
N ARG A 18 5.29 -7.46 21.63
CA ARG A 18 4.83 -6.85 20.38
C ARG A 18 5.85 -7.26 19.33
N LEU A 19 5.47 -8.22 18.49
CA LEU A 19 6.16 -8.51 17.24
C LEU A 19 6.34 -7.17 16.55
N GLN A 20 7.53 -6.59 16.64
CA GLN A 20 7.82 -5.31 16.03
C GLN A 20 7.67 -5.53 14.53
N ARG A 21 6.65 -4.90 13.96
CA ARG A 21 6.46 -4.84 12.51
C ARG A 21 7.63 -4.06 11.93
N VAL A 22 8.64 -4.78 11.43
CA VAL A 22 9.80 -4.17 10.79
C VAL A 22 9.46 -3.86 9.33
N THR A 23 9.38 -2.59 8.99
CA THR A 23 9.28 -2.11 7.61
C THR A 23 10.67 -2.16 6.95
N PRO A 24 10.82 -2.75 5.75
CA PRO A 24 12.04 -2.60 4.96
C PRO A 24 12.39 -1.12 4.77
N ALA A 25 13.68 -0.76 4.87
CA ALA A 25 14.12 0.64 4.85
C ALA A 25 13.72 1.34 3.54
N GLU A 26 13.78 0.62 2.43
CA GLU A 26 13.43 1.06 1.08
C GLU A 26 11.94 1.38 0.95
N LEU A 27 11.08 0.60 1.63
CA LEU A 27 9.63 0.77 1.57
C LEU A 27 9.13 1.88 2.50
N LYS A 28 9.86 2.14 3.60
CA LYS A 28 9.46 3.07 4.66
C LYS A 28 8.94 4.44 4.15
N PRO A 29 9.55 5.08 3.14
CA PRO A 29 9.04 6.35 2.61
C PRO A 29 7.69 6.23 1.91
N LEU A 30 7.37 5.07 1.34
CA LEU A 30 6.11 4.82 0.63
C LEU A 30 4.95 4.44 1.58
N VAL A 31 5.25 3.93 2.78
CA VAL A 31 4.22 3.54 3.76
C VAL A 31 3.32 4.72 4.10
N GLY A 32 2.01 4.47 4.15
CA GLY A 32 1.00 5.46 4.51
C GLY A 32 -0.19 5.50 3.57
N ARG A 33 -0.96 6.58 3.66
CA ARG A 33 -2.18 6.83 2.89
C ARG A 33 -1.92 7.86 1.80
N TRP A 34 -2.44 7.61 0.61
CA TRP A 34 -2.16 8.36 -0.59
C TRP A 34 -3.43 8.62 -1.37
N ARG A 35 -3.68 9.88 -1.74
CA ARG A 35 -4.84 10.29 -2.52
C ARG A 35 -4.45 10.48 -3.98
N PRO A 36 -5.18 9.89 -4.94
CA PRO A 36 -4.97 10.21 -6.35
C PRO A 36 -5.35 11.68 -6.59
N VAL A 37 -4.44 12.43 -7.19
CA VAL A 37 -4.62 13.87 -7.46
C VAL A 37 -4.62 14.19 -8.95
N ALA A 38 -4.05 13.33 -9.79
CA ALA A 38 -4.12 13.47 -11.24
C ALA A 38 -3.94 12.13 -11.97
N THR A 39 -4.51 12.00 -13.16
CA THR A 39 -4.28 10.89 -14.08
C THR A 39 -3.73 11.42 -15.39
N GLN A 40 -2.85 10.65 -16.02
CA GLN A 40 -2.37 10.98 -17.36
C GLN A 40 -3.40 10.51 -18.39
N GLN A 41 -3.75 11.37 -19.33
CA GLN A 41 -4.62 11.04 -20.45
C GLN A 41 -3.98 11.50 -21.75
N THR A 42 -4.09 10.66 -22.78
CA THR A 42 -3.69 11.00 -24.14
C THR A 42 -4.95 11.22 -24.97
N THR A 43 -5.08 12.40 -25.57
CA THR A 43 -6.21 12.75 -26.45
C THR A 43 -5.64 13.37 -27.71
N ASN A 44 -5.98 12.79 -28.87
CA ASN A 44 -5.49 13.25 -30.18
C ASN A 44 -3.95 13.33 -30.30
N GLY A 45 -3.23 12.44 -29.60
CA GLY A 45 -1.75 12.40 -29.60
C GLY A 45 -1.11 13.28 -28.52
N ASP A 46 -1.85 14.20 -27.92
CA ASP A 46 -1.36 15.04 -26.84
C ASP A 46 -1.56 14.39 -25.49
N THR A 47 -0.50 14.33 -24.69
CA THR A 47 -0.52 13.71 -23.36
C THR A 47 -0.55 14.78 -22.28
N THR A 48 -1.62 14.81 -21.49
CA THR A 48 -1.86 15.80 -20.44
C THR A 48 -2.14 15.15 -19.10
N TRP A 49 -1.95 15.91 -18.01
CA TRP A 49 -2.33 15.50 -16.66
C TRP A 49 -3.65 16.14 -16.29
N ASN A 50 -4.67 15.33 -16.04
CA ASN A 50 -5.99 15.80 -15.64
C ASN A 50 -6.19 15.61 -14.15
N ALA A 51 -6.71 16.64 -13.48
CA ALA A 51 -6.99 16.59 -12.06
C ALA A 51 -7.98 15.46 -11.74
N SER A 52 -7.69 14.71 -10.69
CA SER A 52 -8.57 13.63 -10.26
C SER A 52 -9.76 14.21 -9.49
N THR A 53 -10.98 13.77 -9.81
CA THR A 53 -12.19 14.04 -9.03
C THR A 53 -12.43 12.95 -7.98
N ALA A 54 -11.43 12.11 -7.72
CA ALA A 54 -11.55 10.96 -6.86
C ALA A 54 -11.83 11.36 -5.40
N SER A 55 -12.77 10.67 -4.78
CA SER A 55 -13.08 10.83 -3.36
C SER A 55 -12.07 10.08 -2.49
N ALA A 56 -12.15 10.26 -1.17
CA ALA A 56 -11.33 9.52 -0.21
C ALA A 56 -11.49 7.98 -0.30
N ALA A 57 -12.57 7.49 -0.94
CA ALA A 57 -12.76 6.07 -1.19
C ALA A 57 -11.75 5.49 -2.21
N ALA A 58 -11.07 6.34 -2.99
CA ALA A 58 -10.02 5.95 -3.93
C ALA A 58 -8.62 6.09 -3.33
N ASP A 59 -8.50 6.41 -2.03
CA ASP A 59 -7.20 6.50 -1.39
C ASP A 59 -6.52 5.11 -1.39
N LEU A 60 -5.24 5.11 -1.72
CA LEU A 60 -4.36 3.95 -1.67
C LEU A 60 -3.64 3.93 -0.33
N PHE A 61 -3.61 2.78 0.31
CA PHE A 61 -2.88 2.56 1.56
C PHE A 61 -1.76 1.57 1.31
N VAL A 62 -0.54 1.97 1.67
CA VAL A 62 0.64 1.12 1.60
C VAL A 62 1.00 0.71 3.01
N ARG A 63 0.86 -0.58 3.31
CA ARG A 63 1.23 -1.15 4.61
C ARG A 63 2.75 -1.26 4.74
N TYR A 64 3.19 -1.49 5.97
CA TYR A 64 4.60 -1.67 6.34
C TYR A 64 5.29 -2.87 5.64
N ASP A 65 4.51 -3.79 5.11
CA ASP A 65 4.93 -5.02 4.43
C ASP A 65 4.71 -4.96 2.90
N GLY A 66 4.41 -3.77 2.38
CA GLY A 66 4.25 -3.50 0.95
C GLY A 66 2.85 -3.77 0.42
N VAL A 67 1.98 -4.38 1.22
CA VAL A 67 0.60 -4.67 0.83
C VAL A 67 -0.13 -3.38 0.50
N LEU A 68 -0.73 -3.37 -0.69
CA LEU A 68 -1.56 -2.28 -1.19
C LEU A 68 -3.03 -2.56 -0.86
N LEU A 69 -3.68 -1.57 -0.24
CA LEU A 69 -5.09 -1.61 0.09
C LEU A 69 -5.78 -0.38 -0.49
N GLU A 70 -7.09 -0.48 -0.69
CA GLU A 70 -7.92 0.61 -1.22
C GLU A 70 -9.06 0.98 -0.26
N GLY A 71 -9.49 2.23 -0.36
CA GLY A 71 -10.71 2.74 0.27
C GLY A 71 -10.76 2.56 1.78
N LYS A 72 -11.50 1.54 2.25
CA LYS A 72 -11.65 1.24 3.68
C LYS A 72 -10.58 0.26 4.22
N GLY A 73 -9.46 0.12 3.52
CA GLY A 73 -8.38 -0.80 3.89
C GLY A 73 -8.64 -2.23 3.42
N LEU A 74 -9.39 -2.40 2.34
CA LEU A 74 -9.64 -3.69 1.72
C LEU A 74 -8.56 -4.02 0.69
N GLN A 75 -8.36 -5.31 0.39
CA GLN A 75 -7.46 -5.77 -0.66
C GLN A 75 -7.72 -5.03 -1.98
N LEU A 76 -6.65 -4.53 -2.58
CA LEU A 76 -6.65 -4.01 -3.94
C LEU A 76 -6.60 -5.17 -4.95
N CYS A 77 -7.61 -5.30 -5.80
CA CYS A 77 -7.84 -6.52 -6.58
C CYS A 77 -6.70 -6.91 -7.53
N CYS A 78 -6.08 -5.93 -8.19
CA CYS A 78 -5.02 -6.17 -9.16
C CYS A 78 -3.67 -5.66 -8.66
N ALA A 79 -3.43 -5.73 -7.35
CA ALA A 79 -2.12 -5.42 -6.79
C ALA A 79 -1.06 -6.39 -7.38
N PRO A 80 0.08 -5.88 -7.84
CA PRO A 80 1.19 -6.72 -8.31
C PRO A 80 1.85 -7.44 -7.13
N PRO A 81 2.64 -8.49 -7.37
CA PRO A 81 3.42 -9.15 -6.33
C PRO A 81 4.65 -8.35 -5.90
N ALA A 82 5.02 -7.29 -6.63
CA ALA A 82 6.17 -6.45 -6.34
C ALA A 82 5.96 -5.00 -6.79
N LEU A 83 6.76 -4.09 -6.23
CA LEU A 83 6.82 -2.68 -6.63
C LEU A 83 8.23 -2.34 -7.08
N ARG A 84 8.36 -1.54 -8.12
CA ARG A 84 9.63 -0.95 -8.52
C ARG A 84 9.68 0.50 -8.03
N LEU A 85 10.15 0.70 -6.81
CA LEU A 85 10.23 2.01 -6.15
C LEU A 85 11.55 2.68 -6.50
N ASN A 86 11.49 3.81 -7.21
CA ASN A 86 12.65 4.57 -7.68
C ASN A 86 13.71 3.70 -8.38
N GLY A 87 13.25 2.70 -9.15
CA GLY A 87 14.10 1.76 -9.89
C GLY A 87 14.40 0.44 -9.15
N THR A 88 14.30 0.43 -7.82
CA THR A 88 14.56 -0.74 -6.97
C THR A 88 13.33 -1.65 -6.91
N LEU A 89 13.50 -2.94 -7.20
CA LEU A 89 12.44 -3.93 -7.10
C LEU A 89 12.29 -4.37 -5.64
N ILE A 90 11.08 -4.26 -5.10
CA ILE A 90 10.70 -4.61 -3.74
C ILE A 90 9.57 -5.63 -3.81
N PRO A 91 9.76 -6.87 -3.37
CA PRO A 91 8.67 -7.85 -3.28
C PRO A 91 7.66 -7.42 -2.22
N ILE A 92 6.38 -7.68 -2.48
CA ILE A 92 5.32 -7.53 -1.49
C ILE A 92 5.18 -8.87 -0.76
N GLU A 93 5.44 -8.86 0.54
CA GLU A 93 5.38 -10.04 1.38
C GLU A 93 4.40 -9.78 2.54
N PRO A 94 3.13 -10.17 2.43
CA PRO A 94 2.18 -9.98 3.51
C PRO A 94 2.66 -10.64 4.80
N ARG A 95 2.79 -9.86 5.87
CA ARG A 95 3.22 -10.32 7.21
C ARG A 95 2.09 -10.37 8.22
N ASP A 96 0.96 -9.76 7.89
CA ASP A 96 -0.34 -9.98 8.56
C ASP A 96 -1.40 -10.34 7.51
N GLU A 97 -2.53 -10.86 7.98
CA GLU A 97 -3.72 -11.11 7.16
C GLU A 97 -4.11 -9.88 6.31
N VAL A 98 -4.49 -10.15 5.06
CA VAL A 98 -4.94 -9.13 4.11
C VAL A 98 -6.47 -9.17 4.07
N PRO A 99 -7.17 -8.08 4.41
CA PRO A 99 -8.63 -8.06 4.38
C PRO A 99 -9.18 -8.34 2.99
N VAL A 100 -10.00 -9.38 2.86
CA VAL A 100 -10.55 -9.79 1.56
C VAL A 100 -11.54 -8.74 1.05
N ASN A 101 -11.37 -8.34 -0.20
CA ASN A 101 -12.34 -7.52 -0.91
C ASN A 101 -13.23 -8.42 -1.79
N PRO A 102 -14.52 -8.60 -1.47
CA PRO A 102 -15.40 -9.49 -2.22
C PRO A 102 -15.62 -9.04 -3.67
N ALA A 103 -15.43 -7.75 -3.98
CA ALA A 103 -15.53 -7.26 -5.35
C ALA A 103 -14.47 -7.90 -6.27
N CYS A 104 -13.31 -8.27 -5.72
CA CYS A 104 -12.22 -8.86 -6.49
C CYS A 104 -12.56 -10.22 -7.10
N ALA A 105 -13.54 -10.95 -6.55
CA ALA A 105 -14.00 -12.22 -7.11
C ALA A 105 -14.55 -12.08 -8.55
N SER A 106 -14.99 -10.88 -8.93
CA SER A 106 -15.56 -10.57 -10.24
C SER A 106 -14.58 -9.89 -11.20
N ILE A 107 -13.38 -9.51 -10.74
CA ILE A 107 -12.40 -8.76 -11.53
C ILE A 107 -11.40 -9.71 -12.17
N ARG A 108 -11.18 -9.55 -13.48
CA ARG A 108 -10.12 -10.25 -14.21
C ARG A 108 -8.90 -9.34 -14.32
N CYS A 109 -7.87 -9.61 -13.52
CA CYS A 109 -6.65 -8.83 -13.55
C CYS A 109 -5.74 -9.24 -14.71
N LEU A 110 -5.11 -8.24 -15.33
CA LEU A 110 -3.98 -8.47 -16.23
C LEU A 110 -2.78 -8.97 -15.40
N ASN A 111 -2.02 -9.92 -15.95
CA ASN A 111 -0.76 -10.32 -15.34
C ASN A 111 0.20 -9.11 -15.30
N CYS A 112 0.56 -8.68 -14.09
CA CYS A 112 1.35 -7.48 -13.87
C CYS A 112 2.44 -7.79 -12.84
N PRO A 113 3.71 -7.97 -13.26
CA PRO A 113 4.76 -8.41 -12.35
C PRO A 113 5.17 -7.32 -11.35
N ALA A 114 5.14 -6.05 -11.75
CA ALA A 114 5.42 -4.93 -10.87
C ALA A 114 4.84 -3.62 -11.40
N TRP A 115 4.39 -2.76 -10.48
CA TRP A 115 4.15 -1.34 -10.79
C TRP A 115 5.42 -0.53 -10.60
N SER A 116 5.64 0.46 -11.46
CA SER A 116 6.76 1.39 -11.29
C SER A 116 6.30 2.61 -10.50
N ILE A 117 6.99 2.94 -9.42
CA ILE A 117 6.66 4.07 -8.55
C ILE A 117 7.86 5.01 -8.56
N ALA A 118 7.64 6.24 -9.02
CA ALA A 118 8.57 7.35 -8.88
C ALA A 118 8.10 8.22 -7.70
N LEU A 119 8.73 8.04 -6.55
CA LEU A 119 8.42 8.73 -5.29
C LEU A 119 9.36 9.93 -5.08
N SER A 120 8.76 11.09 -4.81
CA SER A 120 9.46 12.34 -4.49
C SER A 120 8.74 13.05 -3.34
N GLY A 121 9.28 12.92 -2.12
CA GLY A 121 8.72 13.54 -0.91
C GLY A 121 7.31 13.02 -0.58
N ASP A 122 6.34 13.94 -0.59
CA ASP A 122 4.92 13.68 -0.29
C ASP A 122 4.09 13.39 -1.55
N GLU A 123 4.73 13.15 -2.70
CA GLU A 123 4.04 12.75 -3.93
C GLU A 123 4.72 11.55 -4.59
N PHE A 124 3.94 10.72 -5.28
CA PHE A 124 4.49 9.75 -6.21
C PHE A 124 3.67 9.66 -7.49
N VAL A 125 4.32 9.21 -8.56
CA VAL A 125 3.65 8.75 -9.78
C VAL A 125 3.79 7.24 -9.86
N VAL A 126 2.66 6.54 -9.99
CA VAL A 126 2.63 5.13 -10.35
C VAL A 126 2.42 5.01 -11.85
N THR A 127 3.17 4.12 -12.47
CA THR A 127 2.95 3.62 -13.82
C THR A 127 2.49 2.17 -13.71
N TYR A 128 1.27 1.92 -14.16
CA TYR A 128 0.65 0.60 -14.21
C TYR A 128 1.14 -0.20 -15.41
N CYS A 129 0.85 -1.50 -15.42
CA CYS A 129 1.33 -2.40 -16.48
C CYS A 129 0.71 -2.14 -17.86
N ASP A 130 -0.45 -1.49 -17.92
CA ASP A 130 -1.09 -1.04 -19.17
C ASP A 130 -0.51 0.29 -19.68
N GLY A 131 0.48 0.86 -18.99
CA GLY A 131 1.08 2.15 -19.29
C GLY A 131 0.32 3.34 -18.69
N GLY A 132 -0.84 3.12 -18.07
CA GLY A 132 -1.59 4.15 -17.37
C GLY A 132 -0.76 4.76 -16.24
N ARG A 133 -0.85 6.08 -16.06
CA ARG A 133 -0.11 6.80 -15.01
C ARG A 133 -1.04 7.59 -14.13
N THR A 134 -0.82 7.50 -12.83
CA THR A 134 -1.58 8.25 -11.82
C THR A 134 -0.61 8.90 -10.84
N ARG A 135 -0.85 10.16 -10.52
CA ARG A 135 -0.14 10.90 -9.48
C ARG A 135 -0.94 10.82 -8.18
N TYR A 136 -0.22 10.56 -7.10
CA TYR A 136 -0.76 10.51 -5.75
C TYR A 136 -0.04 11.51 -4.86
N ALA A 137 -0.78 12.08 -3.92
CA ALA A 137 -0.25 12.93 -2.85
C ALA A 137 -0.53 12.29 -1.49
N ARG A 138 0.40 12.44 -0.54
CA ARG A 138 0.26 11.89 0.80
C ARG A 138 -0.90 12.56 1.53
N VAL A 139 -1.73 11.74 2.18
CA VAL A 139 -2.75 12.23 3.11
C VAL A 139 -2.13 12.32 4.49
N ARG A 140 -2.16 13.52 5.07
CA ARG A 140 -1.71 13.78 6.45
C ARG A 140 -2.81 13.47 7.46
#